data_AF-A0A970S3Q0-F1
#
_entry.id   AF-A0A970S3Q0-F1
#
_cell.length_a   1.000
_cell.length_b   1.000
_cell.length_c   1.000
_cell.angle_alpha   90.00
_cell.angle_beta   90.00
_cell.angle_gamma   90.00
#
_symmetry.space_group_name_H-M   'P 1'
#
loop_
_entity.id
_entity.type
_entity.pdbx_description
1 polymer ?
#
loop_
_entity_poly.entity_id
_entity_poly.type
_entity_poly.pdbx_seq_one_letter_code
_entity_poly.pdbx_strand_id
1 'polypeptide(L)'
;MFIILVYDVKQKRVAKVLKTARRYLTWVQNSVLEGEITQANLKKLKKELSAVMNIKEDSAIIYQLRTTKYSSREIIGIEKGGTDVII
;
A
#
# COMPACT_ATOMS: atom_id res chain seq x y z
N MET A 1 3.50 13.75 -1.19
CA MET A 1 2.29 13.52 -0.38
C MET A 1 2.47 12.20 0.34
N PHE A 2 1.83 11.97 1.48
CA PHE A 2 1.84 10.66 2.11
C PHE A 2 0.53 9.93 1.81
N ILE A 3 0.58 8.63 1.53
CA ILE A 3 -0.63 7.82 1.33
C ILE A 3 -0.61 6.55 2.16
N ILE A 4 -1.81 6.05 2.48
CA ILE A 4 -2.03 4.70 3.00
C ILE A 4 -2.90 3.98 1.97
N LEU A 5 -2.38 2.88 1.44
CA LEU A 5 -3.07 1.96 0.54
C LEU A 5 -3.53 0.74 1.35
N VAL A 6 -4.83 0.49 1.35
CA VAL A 6 -5.44 -0.73 1.89
C VAL A 6 -6.06 -1.51 0.74
N TYR A 7 -5.90 -2.82 0.69
CA TYR A 7 -6.51 -3.64 -0.35
C TYR A 7 -7.19 -4.91 0.19
N ASP A 8 -8.29 -5.30 -0.44
CA ASP A 8 -8.93 -6.60 -0.26
C ASP A 8 -8.98 -7.30 -1.63
N VAL A 9 -8.21 -8.39 -1.76
CA VAL A 9 -7.90 -9.03 -3.03
C VAL A 9 -7.88 -10.54 -2.83
N LYS A 10 -8.49 -11.29 -3.75
CA LYS A 10 -8.48 -12.76 -3.67
C LYS A 10 -7.05 -13.33 -3.69
N GLN A 11 -6.84 -14.42 -2.95
CA GLN A 11 -5.53 -15.07 -2.75
C GLN A 11 -4.74 -15.32 -4.04
N LYS A 12 -5.41 -15.67 -5.15
CA LYS A 12 -4.75 -15.89 -6.45
C LYS A 12 -4.02 -14.65 -7.01
N ARG A 13 -4.40 -13.43 -6.59
CA ARG A 13 -3.87 -12.15 -7.09
C ARG A 13 -3.09 -11.37 -6.03
N VAL A 14 -3.20 -11.75 -4.75
CA VAL A 14 -2.59 -11.02 -3.63
C VAL A 14 -1.09 -10.79 -3.80
N ALA A 15 -0.36 -11.80 -4.28
CA ALA A 15 1.09 -11.72 -4.50
C ALA A 15 1.46 -10.70 -5.59
N LYS A 16 0.65 -10.62 -6.66
CA LYS A 16 0.85 -9.64 -7.73
C LYS A 16 0.54 -8.23 -7.25
N VAL A 17 -0.56 -8.02 -6.53
CA VAL A 17 -0.92 -6.73 -5.95
C VAL A 17 0.14 -6.23 -4.97
N LEU A 18 0.58 -7.10 -4.05
CA LEU A 18 1.63 -6.77 -3.08
C LEU A 18 2.93 -6.39 -3.78
N LYS A 19 3.37 -7.20 -4.77
CA LYS A 19 4.61 -6.92 -5.53
C LYS A 19 4.52 -5.59 -6.28
N THR A 20 3.37 -5.27 -6.88
CA THR A 20 3.14 -3.98 -7.55
C THR A 20 3.23 -2.83 -6.56
N ALA A 21 2.51 -2.91 -5.43
CA ALA A 21 2.44 -1.84 -4.44
C ALA A 21 3.77 -1.58 -3.73
N ARG A 22 4.56 -2.63 -3.44
CA ARG A 22 5.89 -2.52 -2.81
C ARG A 22 6.94 -1.77 -3.62
N ARG A 23 6.69 -1.53 -4.92
CA ARG A 23 7.57 -0.67 -5.74
C ARG A 23 7.39 0.82 -5.45
N TYR A 24 6.30 1.19 -4.77
CA TYR A 24 5.93 2.58 -4.54
C TYR A 24 5.77 2.93 -3.06
N LEU A 25 5.45 1.94 -2.23
CA LEU A 25 5.10 2.12 -0.82
C LEU A 25 5.78 1.05 0.03
N THR A 26 5.93 1.35 1.31
CA THR A 26 6.44 0.42 2.30
C THR A 26 5.31 -0.49 2.78
N TRP A 27 5.57 -1.79 2.80
CA TRP A 27 4.62 -2.75 3.35
C TRP A 27 4.70 -2.74 4.87
N VAL A 28 3.55 -2.53 5.53
CA VAL A 28 3.47 -2.38 6.99
C VAL A 28 2.72 -3.52 7.66
N GLN A 29 1.69 -4.05 7.00
CA GLN A 29 0.97 -5.25 7.45
C GLN A 29 0.23 -5.87 6.28
N ASN A 30 -0.34 -7.07 6.48
CA ASN A 30 -1.19 -7.70 5.46
C ASN A 30 -2.23 -6.70 4.97
N SER A 31 -2.35 -6.60 3.64
CA SER A 31 -3.30 -5.70 2.99
C SER A 31 -3.09 -4.21 3.22
N VAL A 32 -2.00 -3.76 3.85
CA VAL A 32 -1.72 -2.33 4.08
C VAL A 32 -0.29 -1.96 3.69
N LEU A 33 -0.17 -0.89 2.92
CA LEU A 33 1.09 -0.23 2.58
C LEU A 33 0.97 1.27 2.79
N GLU A 34 2.06 1.93 3.15
CA GLU A 34 2.08 3.37 3.33
C GLU A 34 3.41 3.97 2.88
N GLY A 35 3.42 5.28 2.63
CA GLY A 35 4.65 5.97 2.28
C GLY A 35 4.44 7.29 1.54
N GLU A 36 5.54 8.02 1.41
CA GLU A 36 5.58 9.22 0.57
C GLU A 36 5.57 8.85 -0.91
N ILE A 37 4.76 9.57 -1.69
CA ILE A 37 4.61 9.35 -3.12
C ILE A 37 4.41 10.69 -3.86
N THR A 38 4.91 10.74 -5.09
CA THR A 38 4.63 11.85 -6.02
C THR A 38 3.30 11.63 -6.73
N GLN A 39 2.68 12.71 -7.22
CA GLN A 39 1.44 12.60 -8.02
C GLN A 39 1.61 11.70 -9.25
N ALA A 40 2.77 11.79 -9.92
CA ALA A 40 3.09 10.95 -11.08
C ALA A 40 3.18 9.47 -10.71
N ASN A 41 3.86 9.13 -9.61
CA ASN A 41 3.97 7.75 -9.14
C ASN A 41 2.64 7.21 -8.62
N LEU A 42 1.81 8.04 -7.98
CA LEU A 42 0.46 7.64 -7.58
C LEU A 42 -0.41 7.28 -8.80
N LYS A 43 -0.32 8.06 -9.89
CA LYS A 43 -1.03 7.76 -11.14
C LYS A 43 -0.55 6.43 -11.74
N LYS A 44 0.76 6.17 -11.74
CA LYS A 44 1.33 4.88 -12.19
C LYS A 44 0.85 3.72 -11.33
N LEU A 45 0.95 3.84 -10.00
CA LEU A 45 0.48 2.83 -9.05
C LEU A 45 -0.99 2.46 -9.30
N LYS A 46 -1.88 3.46 -9.44
CA LYS A 46 -3.31 3.21 -9.73
C LYS A 46 -3.51 2.42 -11.03
N LYS A 47 -2.81 2.81 -12.10
CA LYS A 47 -2.89 2.13 -13.40
C LYS A 47 -2.42 0.68 -13.29
N GLU A 48 -1.30 0.43 -12.64
CA GLU A 48 -0.75 -0.92 -12.52
C GLU A 48 -1.58 -1.81 -11.59
N LEU A 49 -2.12 -1.27 -10.49
CA LEU A 49 -3.04 -1.98 -9.62
C LEU A 49 -4.29 -2.41 -10.39
N SER A 50 -4.91 -1.51 -11.17
CA SER A 50 -6.07 -1.85 -12.00
C SER A 50 -5.79 -2.93 -13.05
N ALA A 51 -4.53 -3.09 -13.49
CA ALA A 51 -4.14 -4.12 -14.45
C ALA A 51 -3.93 -5.51 -13.82
N VAL A 52 -3.64 -5.58 -12.52
CA VAL A 52 -3.42 -6.85 -11.80
C VAL A 52 -4.62 -7.29 -10.95
N MET A 53 -5.53 -6.37 -10.65
CA MET A 53 -6.76 -6.61 -9.90
C MET A 53 -7.92 -6.99 -10.82
N ASN A 54 -8.87 -7.76 -10.30
CA ASN A 54 -10.20 -7.92 -10.90
C ASN A 54 -11.15 -6.91 -10.26
N ILE A 55 -11.49 -5.83 -10.97
CA ILE A 55 -12.33 -4.75 -10.45
C ILE A 55 -13.76 -5.16 -10.06
N LYS A 56 -14.20 -6.38 -10.44
CA LYS A 56 -15.51 -6.94 -10.05
C LYS A 56 -15.47 -7.71 -8.73
N GLU A 57 -14.27 -8.06 -8.25
CA GLU A 57 -14.07 -8.94 -7.09
C GLU A 57 -13.15 -8.36 -6.03
N ASP A 58 -12.22 -7.48 -6.43
CA ASP A 58 -11.17 -6.94 -5.60
C ASP A 58 -11.40 -5.44 -5.36
N SER A 59 -10.92 -4.92 -4.24
CA SER A 59 -10.99 -3.51 -3.89
C SER A 59 -9.67 -2.97 -3.34
N ALA A 60 -9.45 -1.68 -3.53
CA ALA A 60 -8.32 -0.95 -2.97
C ALA A 60 -8.74 0.47 -2.60
N ILE A 61 -8.37 0.91 -1.40
CA ILE A 61 -8.65 2.23 -0.85
C ILE A 61 -7.32 2.96 -0.67
N ILE A 62 -7.27 4.22 -1.12
CA ILE A 62 -6.09 5.08 -0.98
C ILE A 62 -6.47 6.31 -0.16
N TYR A 63 -5.98 6.39 1.07
CA TYR A 63 -6.05 7.58 1.91
C TYR A 63 -4.90 8.51 1.53
N GLN A 64 -5.22 9.76 1.18
CA GLN A 64 -4.22 10.78 0.86
C GLN A 64 -4.13 11.77 2.02
N LEU A 65 -2.96 11.82 2.65
CA LEU A 65 -2.68 12.69 3.78
C LEU A 65 -1.94 13.93 3.28
N ARG A 66 -2.54 15.11 3.48
CA ARG A 66 -1.94 16.40 3.11
C ARG A 66 -0.77 16.78 4.02
N THR A 67 -0.77 16.29 5.26
CA THR A 67 0.34 16.44 6.21
C THR A 67 0.41 15.21 7.12
N THR A 68 1.63 14.80 7.46
CA THR A 68 1.92 13.75 8.46
C THR A 68 2.14 14.33 9.86
N LYS A 69 2.09 15.67 10.02
CA LYS A 69 2.35 16.34 11.31
C LYS A 69 1.38 15.97 12.43
N TYR A 70 0.23 15.39 12.11
CA TYR A 70 -0.83 15.04 13.08
C TYR A 70 -1.26 13.57 13.01
N SER A 71 -0.43 12.70 12.44
CA SER A 71 -0.68 11.25 12.44
C SER A 71 0.10 10.58 13.55
N SER A 72 -0.56 10.07 14.58
CA SER A 72 0.00 9.05 15.49
C SER A 72 -0.25 7.67 14.88
N ARG A 73 0.77 6.81 14.90
CA ARG A 73 0.67 5.40 14.53
C ARG A 73 0.90 4.58 15.79
N GLU A 74 -0.09 3.79 16.17
CA GLU A 74 0.00 2.85 17.28
C GLU A 74 -0.17 1.43 16.73
N ILE A 75 0.72 0.52 17.14
CA ILE A 75 0.59 -0.92 16.83
C ILE A 75 0.21 -1.62 18.12
N ILE A 76 -0.88 -2.38 18.07
CA ILE A 76 -1.24 -3.32 19.13
C ILE A 76 -0.93 -4.73 18.63
N GLY A 77 -0.05 -5.44 19.34
CA GLY A 77 0.37 -6.80 18.99
C GLY A 77 1.63 -6.83 18.13
N ILE A 78 1.74 -7.84 17.26
CA ILE A 78 2.97 -8.13 16.51
C ILE A 78 3.11 -7.20 15.31
N GLU A 79 4.21 -6.47 15.26
CA GLU A 79 4.63 -5.74 14.06
C GLU A 79 5.04 -6.73 12.96
N LYS A 80 4.38 -6.64 11.80
CA LYS A 80 4.62 -7.57 10.68
C LYS A 80 5.57 -7.01 9.63
N GLY A 81 5.50 -5.71 9.38
CA GLY A 81 6.27 -5.01 8.36
C GLY A 81 7.22 -3.99 8.97
N GLY A 82 8.20 -3.59 8.17
CA GLY A 82 9.35 -2.79 8.57
C GLY A 82 10.47 -3.06 7.58
N THR A 83 11.25 -2.05 7.23
CA THR A 83 12.51 -2.29 6.52
C THR A 83 13.49 -2.93 7.48
N ASP A 84 13.54 -4.27 7.48
CA ASP A 84 14.81 -4.93 7.79
C ASP A 84 15.78 -4.44 6.72
N VAL A 85 16.61 -3.46 7.09
CA VAL A 85 17.83 -3.18 6.36
C VAL A 85 18.68 -4.43 6.52
N ILE A 86 18.63 -5.32 5.55
CA ILE A 86 19.65 -6.36 5.43
C ILE A 86 20.92 -5.60 5.04
N ILE A 87 21.78 -5.36 6.03
CA ILE A 87 23.14 -4.84 5.88
C ILE A 87 24.00 -5.89 5.18
#